data_AF-A0A4Q1RD90-F1
#
_entry.id   AF-A0A4Q1RD90-F1
#
_cell.length_a   1.000
_cell.length_b   1.000
_cell.length_c   1.000
_cell.angle_alpha   90.00
_cell.angle_beta   90.00
_cell.angle_gamma   90.00
#
_symmetry.space_group_name_H-M   'P 1'
#
loop_
_entity.id
_entity.type
_entity.pdbx_description
1 polymer ?
#
loop_
_entity_poly.entity_id
_entity_poly.type
_entity_poly.pdbx_seq_one_letter_code
_entity_poly.pdbx_strand_id
1 'polypeptide(L)'
;MFDLTKEQVLQTLKNYEKIMDRVADIVEEIGFIDTEFDTFEEDKTHFGEDTVYVTAYDSHYDLYDAVSGSFPLDFLFEGNEQHKDWYKNKIEKEKQELLQAEKQMQKERELSELQRLKEKYE
;
A
#
# COMPACT_ATOMS: atom_id res chain seq x y z
N MET A 1 -2.93 35.35 11.05
CA MET A 1 -1.51 35.63 10.76
C MET A 1 -0.74 34.53 11.45
N PHE A 2 0.14 33.81 10.74
CA PHE A 2 0.95 32.78 11.38
C PHE A 2 1.97 33.45 12.29
N ASP A 3 1.99 33.10 13.58
CA ASP A 3 2.98 33.58 14.56
C ASP A 3 4.31 32.83 14.39
N LEU A 4 4.88 32.86 13.18
CA LEU A 4 6.16 32.24 12.87
C LEU A 4 7.17 33.28 12.42
N THR A 5 8.39 33.19 12.93
CA THR A 5 9.51 33.98 12.41
C THR A 5 9.99 33.40 11.08
N LYS A 6 10.75 34.20 10.31
CA LYS A 6 11.35 33.76 9.05
C LYS A 6 12.24 32.52 9.25
N GLU A 7 13.02 32.49 10.33
CA GLU A 7 13.91 31.39 10.67
C GLU A 7 13.12 30.11 10.96
N GLN A 8 12.00 30.22 11.69
CA GLN A 8 11.12 29.09 11.96
C GLN A 8 10.51 28.54 10.66
N VAL A 9 10.06 29.40 9.75
CA VAL A 9 9.53 28.97 8.44
C VAL A 9 10.60 28.23 7.62
N LEU A 10 11.83 28.78 7.55
CA LEU A 10 12.92 28.13 6.81
C LEU A 10 13.30 26.77 7.40
N GLN A 11 13.30 26.65 8.73
CA GLN A 11 13.58 25.38 9.39
C GLN A 11 12.47 24.35 9.13
N THR A 12 11.20 24.77 9.15
CA THR A 12 10.07 23.90 8.83
C THR A 12 10.14 23.38 7.41
N LEU A 13 10.44 24.24 6.42
CA LEU A 13 10.59 23.82 5.02
C LEU A 13 11.73 22.81 4.84
N LYS A 14 12.87 23.03 5.48
CA LYS A 14 14.01 22.09 5.45
C LYS A 14 13.69 20.75 6.12
N ASN A 15 12.89 20.77 7.19
CA ASN A 15 12.46 19.54 7.84
C ASN A 15 11.46 18.78 6.95
N TYR A 16 10.56 19.49 6.27
CA TYR A 16 9.62 18.89 5.34
C TYR A 16 10.33 18.19 4.17
N GLU A 17 11.31 18.85 3.55
CA GLU A 17 12.13 18.27 2.47
C GLU A 17 12.75 16.93 2.90
N LYS A 18 13.38 16.89 4.08
CA LYS A 18 13.94 15.64 4.64
C LYS A 18 12.91 14.56 4.91
N ILE A 19 11.70 14.95 5.32
CA ILE A 19 10.62 13.98 5.55
C ILE A 19 10.18 13.39 4.22
N MET A 20 10.05 14.21 3.16
CA MET A 20 9.70 13.73 1.83
C MET A 20 10.78 12.83 1.24
N ASP A 21 12.07 13.18 1.39
CA ASP A 21 13.18 12.30 1.02
C ASP A 21 13.03 10.92 1.71
N ARG A 22 12.73 10.91 3.02
CA ARG A 22 12.52 9.66 3.74
C ARG A 22 11.28 8.91 3.27
N VAL A 23 10.20 9.59 2.91
CA VAL A 23 9.01 8.94 2.34
C VAL A 23 9.37 8.23 1.04
N ALA A 24 10.14 8.86 0.16
CA ALA A 24 10.60 8.24 -1.09
C ALA A 24 11.40 6.96 -0.82
N ASP A 25 12.33 7.00 0.16
CA ASP A 25 13.07 5.80 0.59
C ASP A 25 12.10 4.71 1.08
N ILE A 26 11.16 5.04 1.98
CA ILE A 26 10.21 4.06 2.53
C ILE A 26 9.37 3.41 1.44
N VAL A 27 8.91 4.20 0.46
CA VAL A 27 8.09 3.72 -0.65
C VAL A 27 8.81 2.62 -1.44
N GLU A 28 10.11 2.77 -1.68
CA GLU A 28 10.95 1.72 -2.26
C GLU A 28 11.16 0.55 -1.28
N GLU A 29 11.47 0.85 -0.01
CA GLU A 29 11.75 -0.16 1.03
C GLU A 29 10.57 -1.12 1.24
N ILE A 30 9.35 -0.61 1.33
CA ILE A 30 8.14 -1.42 1.52
C ILE A 30 7.72 -2.20 0.27
N GLY A 31 8.36 -1.94 -0.87
CA GLY A 31 8.01 -2.53 -2.17
C GLY A 31 6.64 -2.07 -2.65
N PHE A 32 6.32 -0.78 -2.44
CA PHE A 32 5.10 -0.18 -2.99
C PHE A 32 5.25 0.13 -4.49
N ILE A 33 6.45 0.58 -4.86
CA ILE A 33 6.85 0.82 -6.25
C ILE A 33 7.44 -0.47 -6.82
N ASP A 34 7.05 -0.80 -8.05
CA ASP A 34 7.54 -1.96 -8.80
C ASP A 34 7.84 -1.58 -10.27
N THR A 35 8.09 -2.56 -11.14
CA THR A 35 8.36 -2.30 -12.57
C THR A 35 7.19 -1.68 -13.33
N GLU A 36 5.95 -1.82 -12.83
CA GLU A 36 4.74 -1.27 -13.46
C GLU A 36 4.44 0.13 -12.91
N PHE A 37 4.59 0.37 -11.60
CA PHE A 37 4.41 1.68 -10.99
C PHE A 37 5.73 2.16 -10.39
N ASP A 38 6.49 2.93 -11.17
CA ASP A 38 7.90 3.24 -10.88
C ASP A 38 8.15 4.69 -10.43
N THR A 39 7.16 5.58 -10.58
CA THR A 39 7.33 7.02 -10.32
C THR A 39 6.52 7.46 -9.11
N PHE A 40 7.20 7.84 -8.03
CA PHE A 40 6.59 8.41 -6.84
C PHE A 40 6.06 9.83 -7.09
N GLU A 41 4.79 10.08 -6.76
CA GLU A 41 4.17 11.41 -6.84
C GLU A 41 4.17 12.10 -5.46
N GLU A 42 5.22 12.87 -5.20
CA GLU A 42 5.38 13.66 -3.97
C GLU A 42 4.23 14.65 -3.74
N ASP A 43 3.71 15.26 -4.82
CA ASP A 43 2.67 16.29 -4.75
C ASP A 43 1.29 15.74 -4.36
N LYS A 44 1.07 14.44 -4.53
CA LYS A 44 -0.16 13.75 -4.10
C LYS A 44 -0.01 13.01 -2.77
N THR A 45 1.19 13.02 -2.21
CA THR A 45 1.45 12.46 -0.89
C THR A 45 0.85 13.33 0.20
N HIS A 46 0.16 12.71 1.15
CA HIS A 46 -0.40 13.42 2.29
C HIS A 46 -0.27 12.64 3.59
N PHE A 47 -0.11 13.39 4.69
CA PHE A 47 0.07 12.85 6.03
C PHE A 47 -1.25 12.90 6.78
N GLY A 48 -1.71 11.72 7.22
CA GLY A 48 -2.75 11.56 8.24
C GLY A 48 -2.19 11.67 9.66
N GLU A 49 -2.99 11.29 10.65
CA GLU A 49 -2.57 11.31 12.06
C GLU A 49 -1.50 10.25 12.38
N ASP A 50 -1.66 9.05 11.83
CA ASP A 50 -0.79 7.89 12.05
C ASP A 50 -0.38 7.18 10.75
N THR A 51 -0.72 7.74 9.59
CA THR A 51 -0.62 7.10 8.28
C THR A 51 -0.09 8.07 7.23
N VAL A 52 0.79 7.60 6.36
CA VAL A 52 1.23 8.32 5.15
C VAL A 52 0.52 7.70 3.95
N TYR A 53 -0.15 8.54 3.17
CA TYR A 53 -0.81 8.15 1.93
C TYR A 53 0.05 8.58 0.76
N VAL A 54 0.39 7.63 -0.10
CA VAL A 54 1.30 7.82 -1.24
C VAL A 54 0.62 7.42 -2.53
N THR A 55 1.04 8.04 -3.62
CA THR A 55 0.56 7.69 -4.96
C THR A 55 1.79 7.43 -5.84
N ALA A 56 1.72 6.37 -6.64
CA ALA A 56 2.71 6.06 -7.67
C ALA A 56 2.03 6.04 -9.04
N TYR A 57 2.76 6.55 -10.04
CA TYR A 57 2.35 6.60 -11.43
C TYR A 57 3.10 5.55 -12.25
N ASP A 58 2.41 4.93 -13.21
CA ASP A 58 3.02 4.08 -14.23
C ASP A 58 3.67 4.96 -15.30
N SER A 59 4.98 5.17 -15.23
CA SER A 59 5.67 5.99 -16.24
C SER A 59 5.87 5.28 -17.59
N HIS A 60 5.59 3.98 -17.67
CA HIS A 60 5.82 3.17 -18.87
C HIS A 60 4.66 3.23 -19.87
N TYR A 61 3.46 3.62 -19.42
CA TYR A 61 2.30 3.85 -20.27
C TYR A 61 1.74 5.27 -20.08
N ASP A 62 1.34 5.95 -21.15
CA ASP A 62 0.61 7.24 -21.10
C ASP A 62 -0.82 7.10 -20.47
N LEU A 63 -1.08 6.02 -19.74
CA LEU A 63 -2.33 5.72 -19.06
C LEU A 63 -2.27 6.29 -17.64
N TYR A 64 -3.28 7.07 -17.29
CA TYR A 64 -3.43 7.74 -15.98
C TYR A 64 -3.76 6.78 -14.83
N ASP A 65 -3.33 5.52 -14.89
CA ASP A 65 -3.58 4.56 -13.83
C ASP A 65 -2.58 4.83 -12.72
N ALA A 66 -2.97 5.72 -11.80
CA ALA A 66 -2.23 5.94 -10.56
C ALA A 66 -2.68 4.91 -9.52
N VAL A 67 -1.71 4.31 -8.84
CA VAL A 67 -1.99 3.42 -7.70
C VAL A 67 -1.74 4.19 -6.42
N SER A 68 -2.77 4.25 -5.58
CA SER A 68 -2.68 4.82 -4.23
C SER A 68 -2.36 3.73 -3.22
N GLY A 69 -1.39 3.98 -2.35
CA GLY A 69 -1.02 3.14 -1.23
C GLY A 69 -0.92 3.93 0.06
N SER A 70 -0.65 3.23 1.15
CA SER A 70 -0.43 3.86 2.44
C SER A 70 0.44 2.99 3.34
N PHE A 71 1.20 3.63 4.21
CA PHE A 71 2.00 2.96 5.24
C PHE A 71 1.93 3.72 6.59
N PRO A 72 2.20 3.05 7.73
CA PRO A 72 2.19 3.71 9.04
C PRO A 72 3.24 4.81 9.16
N LEU A 73 2.88 5.93 9.79
CA LEU A 73 3.79 7.07 10.00
C LEU A 73 5.08 6.67 10.73
N ASP A 74 5.00 5.67 11.62
CA ASP A 74 6.13 5.14 12.38
C ASP A 74 7.28 4.67 11.48
N PHE A 75 7.00 4.25 10.25
CA PHE A 75 8.02 3.80 9.31
C PHE A 75 9.06 4.88 9.02
N LEU A 76 8.70 6.16 9.07
CA LEU A 76 9.63 7.27 8.89
C LEU A 76 10.73 7.33 9.95
N PHE A 77 10.50 6.74 11.13
CA PHE A 77 11.43 6.71 12.25
C PHE A 77 12.14 5.35 12.39
N GLU A 78 11.68 4.36 11.64
CA GLU A 78 12.19 2.99 11.62
C GLU A 78 13.26 2.79 10.56
N GLY A 79 14.09 1.76 10.74
CA GLY A 79 15.10 1.34 9.77
C GLY A 79 14.53 0.41 8.71
N ASN A 80 15.12 0.41 7.52
CA ASN A 80 14.75 -0.40 6.34
C ASN A 80 14.37 -1.86 6.67
N GLU A 81 15.16 -2.54 7.52
CA GLU A 81 14.96 -3.94 7.84
C GLU A 81 13.58 -4.25 8.48
N GLN A 82 12.93 -3.27 9.09
CA GLN A 82 11.66 -3.45 9.80
C GLN A 82 10.46 -3.54 8.87
N HIS A 83 10.52 -2.91 7.70
CA HIS A 83 9.39 -2.76 6.79
C HIS A 83 9.72 -3.16 5.34
N LYS A 84 10.88 -3.76 5.12
CA LYS A 84 11.28 -4.29 3.82
C LYS A 84 10.20 -5.21 3.23
N ASP A 85 9.81 -4.95 1.97
CA ASP A 85 8.82 -5.72 1.22
C ASP A 85 7.43 -5.83 1.91
N TRP A 86 7.15 -4.97 2.90
CA TRP A 86 5.93 -5.06 3.70
C TRP A 86 4.66 -4.98 2.85
N TYR A 87 4.60 -4.02 1.91
CA TYR A 87 3.44 -3.82 1.06
C TYR A 87 3.23 -5.01 0.12
N LYS A 88 4.32 -5.49 -0.50
CA LYS A 88 4.30 -6.69 -1.34
C LYS A 88 3.80 -7.92 -0.59
N ASN A 89 4.27 -8.13 0.64
CA ASN A 89 3.84 -9.23 1.49
C ASN A 89 2.36 -9.13 1.89
N LYS A 90 1.87 -7.90 2.16
CA LYS A 90 0.46 -7.64 2.44
C LYS A 90 -0.43 -8.05 1.26
N ILE A 91 -0.11 -7.58 0.05
CA ILE A 91 -0.90 -7.88 -1.16
C ILE A 91 -0.89 -9.37 -1.48
N GLU A 92 0.26 -10.04 -1.36
CA GLU A 92 0.35 -11.49 -1.60
C GLU A 92 -0.51 -12.28 -0.60
N LYS A 93 -0.52 -11.86 0.67
CA LYS A 93 -1.36 -12.48 1.69
C LYS A 93 -2.85 -12.33 1.38
N GLU A 94 -3.29 -11.13 1.00
CA GLU A 94 -4.69 -10.87 0.62
C GLU A 94 -5.11 -11.73 -0.59
N LYS A 95 -4.25 -11.88 -1.61
CA LYS A 95 -4.50 -12.77 -2.75
C LYS A 95 -4.66 -14.22 -2.32
N GLN A 96 -3.82 -14.71 -1.41
CA GLN A 96 -3.91 -16.08 -0.91
C GLN A 96 -5.19 -16.34 -0.10
N GLU A 97 -5.60 -15.39 0.74
CA GLU A 97 -6.85 -15.49 1.51
C GLU A 97 -8.08 -15.57 0.59
N LEU A 98 -8.12 -14.74 -0.47
CA LEU A 98 -9.18 -14.79 -1.49
C LEU A 98 -9.23 -16.15 -2.20
N LEU A 99 -8.08 -16.68 -2.62
CA LEU A 99 -7.97 -17.99 -3.26
C LEU A 99 -8.43 -19.13 -2.32
N GLN A 100 -8.17 -19.03 -1.03
CA GLN A 100 -8.65 -20.01 -0.05
C GLN A 100 -10.16 -19.94 0.14
N ALA A 101 -10.72 -18.74 0.24
CA ALA A 101 -12.16 -18.52 0.35
C ALA A 101 -12.92 -19.06 -0.87
N GLU A 102 -12.40 -18.84 -2.08
CA GLU A 102 -13.00 -19.36 -3.32
C GLU A 102 -12.99 -20.90 -3.36
N LYS A 103 -11.86 -21.53 -3.00
CA LYS A 103 -11.75 -22.99 -2.90
C LYS A 103 -12.74 -23.58 -1.88
N GLN A 104 -12.96 -22.89 -0.76
CA GLN A 104 -13.89 -23.34 0.27
C GLN A 104 -15.34 -23.26 -0.22
N MET A 105 -15.72 -22.13 -0.85
CA MET A 105 -17.04 -21.99 -1.47
C MET A 105 -17.29 -23.07 -2.54
N GLN A 106 -16.27 -23.40 -3.33
CA GLN A 106 -16.41 -24.44 -4.35
C GLN A 106 -16.63 -25.83 -3.75
N LYS A 107 -15.87 -26.19 -2.70
CA LYS A 107 -16.08 -27.46 -1.97
C LYS A 107 -17.47 -27.55 -1.34
N GLU A 108 -17.97 -26.46 -0.75
CA GLU A 108 -19.32 -26.43 -0.18
C GLU A 108 -20.41 -26.62 -1.24
N ARG A 109 -20.24 -25.98 -2.41
CA ARG A 109 -21.14 -26.20 -3.56
C ARG A 109 -21.16 -27.64 -4.01
N GLU A 110 -19.98 -28.22 -4.25
CA GLU A 110 -19.82 -29.63 -4.65
C GLU A 110 -20.45 -30.58 -3.62
N LEU A 111 -20.23 -30.34 -2.33
CA LEU A 111 -20.82 -31.14 -1.26
C LEU A 111 -22.36 -31.04 -1.25
N SER A 112 -22.91 -29.84 -1.43
CA SER A 112 -24.37 -29.64 -1.50
C SER A 112 -24.99 -30.33 -2.72
N GLU A 113 -24.29 -30.32 -3.86
CA GLU A 113 -24.74 -30.99 -5.08
C GLU A 113 -24.72 -32.51 -4.92
N LEU A 114 -23.67 -33.05 -4.29
CA LEU A 114 -23.58 -34.47 -3.95
C LEU A 114 -24.68 -34.90 -2.98
N GLN A 115 -24.98 -34.09 -1.95
CA GLN A 115 -26.10 -34.36 -1.04
C GLN A 115 -27.44 -34.36 -1.77
N ARG A 116 -27.70 -33.35 -2.61
CA ARG A 116 -28.93 -33.27 -3.42
C ARG A 116 -29.06 -34.45 -4.39
N LEU A 117 -27.96 -34.89 -4.99
CA LEU A 117 -27.95 -36.08 -5.85
C LEU A 117 -28.26 -37.33 -5.02
N LYS A 118 -27.63 -37.49 -3.85
CA LYS A 118 -27.91 -38.63 -2.96
C LYS A 118 -29.39 -38.70 -2.59
N GLU A 119 -30.00 -37.60 -2.17
CA GLU A 119 -31.44 -37.54 -1.85
C GLU A 119 -32.36 -37.83 -3.03
N LYS A 120 -31.90 -37.58 -4.27
CA LYS A 120 -32.68 -37.85 -5.48
C LYS A 120 -32.68 -39.32 -5.89
N TYR A 121 -31.67 -40.09 -5.47
CA TYR A 121 -31.47 -41.49 -5.86
C TYR A 121 -31.66 -42.48 -4.70
N GLU A 122 -31.98 -42.01 -3.48
CA GLU A 122 -32.53 -42.79 -2.36
C GLU A 122 -34.07 -42.70 -2.34
#